data_AF-A0A821B867-F1
#
_entry.id   AF-A0A821B867-F1
#
_cell.length_a   1.000
_cell.length_b   1.000
_cell.length_c   1.000
_cell.angle_alpha   90.00
_cell.angle_beta   90.00
_cell.angle_gamma   90.00
#
_symmetry.space_group_name_H-M   'P 1'
#
loop_
_entity.id
_entity.type
_entity.pdbx_description
1 polymer ?
#
loop_
_entity_poly.entity_id
_entity_poly.type
_entity_poly.pdbx_seq_one_letter_code
_entity_poly.pdbx_strand_id
1 'polypeptide(L)'
;TFDIRNLYTMLPQEEALNILIEFLNIHGYTKVKGIPLETIRLLASIVLKENVFVYGKKIDQQVLGGAMGSSFTLTLANIFMWKWQKELVRRQDMTGEYYGRYIDDVFMTWNKLENALKQILENANTWHPNIKLEYKISKSLPFLDILLTNINGTLSTSVYHKPAAEPYVVPFIFDHPRHVFENIVQTSLRRAIKYSSTFQSFNDERRYIKSTFLYNGYPSSFIDKIFRKFFSGYISSRSFLPFLDNEAQFLQMRIALSGQPSRQQSQVEMRIATLTTDNEHLIEELDKKHEFTIQEKKKPNEFQNKLINH
;
A
#
# COMPACT_ATOMS: atom_id res chain seq x y z
N THR A 1 -10.28 -4.61 13.17
CA THR A 1 -10.00 -4.68 11.73
C THR A 1 -11.27 -5.00 11.00
N PHE A 2 -11.33 -4.69 9.71
CA PHE A 2 -12.40 -5.15 8.86
C PHE A 2 -11.93 -5.35 7.43
N ASP A 3 -12.55 -6.32 6.77
CA ASP A 3 -12.32 -6.68 5.37
C ASP A 3 -13.50 -6.21 4.52
N ILE A 4 -13.22 -5.80 3.29
CA ILE A 4 -14.22 -5.41 2.31
C ILE A 4 -14.49 -6.60 1.38
N ARG A 5 -15.65 -7.23 1.56
CA ARG A 5 -16.02 -8.43 0.79
C ARG A 5 -15.98 -8.18 -0.70
N ASN A 6 -15.26 -9.04 -1.41
CA ASN A 6 -15.34 -9.18 -2.86
C ASN A 6 -15.14 -7.84 -3.60
N LEU A 7 -14.26 -6.97 -3.09
CA LEU A 7 -14.09 -5.60 -3.55
C LEU A 7 -14.05 -5.49 -5.08
N TYR A 8 -13.19 -6.25 -5.76
CA TYR A 8 -13.02 -6.15 -7.20
C TYR A 8 -14.23 -6.60 -8.02
N THR A 9 -14.92 -7.65 -7.58
CA THR A 9 -16.05 -8.24 -8.32
C THR A 9 -17.37 -7.54 -8.03
N MET A 10 -17.42 -6.69 -6.99
CA MET A 10 -18.64 -5.98 -6.59
C MET A 10 -18.66 -4.51 -6.99
N LEU A 11 -17.61 -3.97 -7.61
CA LEU A 11 -17.57 -2.57 -8.05
C LEU A 11 -18.64 -2.27 -9.10
N PRO A 12 -19.57 -1.34 -8.85
CA PRO A 12 -20.51 -0.88 -9.87
C PRO A 12 -19.75 -0.13 -10.96
N GLN A 13 -19.77 -0.66 -12.19
CA GLN A 13 -18.87 -0.21 -13.25
C GLN A 13 -19.06 1.27 -13.62
N GLU A 14 -20.30 1.70 -13.89
CA GLU A 14 -20.61 3.10 -14.21
C GLU A 14 -20.24 4.07 -13.10
N GLU A 15 -20.61 3.71 -11.86
CA GLU A 15 -20.32 4.55 -10.71
C GLU A 15 -18.81 4.68 -10.49
N ALA A 16 -18.07 3.58 -10.61
CA ALA A 16 -16.62 3.58 -10.49
C ALA A 16 -15.96 4.46 -11.57
N LEU A 17 -16.44 4.43 -12.82
CA LEU A 17 -15.98 5.31 -13.89
C LEU A 17 -16.26 6.79 -13.58
N ASN A 18 -17.42 7.11 -13.01
CA ASN A 18 -17.74 8.48 -12.62
C ASN A 18 -16.86 8.95 -11.45
N ILE A 19 -16.63 8.09 -10.46
CA ILE A 19 -15.74 8.38 -9.32
C ILE A 19 -14.28 8.56 -9.79
N LEU A 20 -13.84 7.81 -10.80
CA LEU A 20 -12.53 8.01 -11.42
C LEU A 20 -12.38 9.44 -11.96
N ILE A 21 -13.37 9.93 -12.70
CA ILE A 21 -13.33 11.28 -13.27
C ILE A 21 -13.46 12.35 -12.19
N GLU A 22 -14.32 12.15 -11.20
CA GLU A 22 -14.41 13.02 -10.02
C GLU A 22 -13.08 13.11 -9.28
N PHE A 23 -12.41 11.98 -9.04
CA PHE A 23 -11.11 11.92 -8.40
C PHE A 23 -10.05 12.71 -9.18
N LEU A 24 -9.98 12.52 -10.50
CA LEU A 24 -9.03 13.24 -11.34
C LEU A 24 -9.29 14.76 -11.32
N ASN A 25 -10.56 15.17 -11.42
CA ASN A 25 -10.93 16.59 -11.36
C ASN A 25 -10.58 17.23 -10.00
N ILE A 26 -10.87 16.55 -8.88
CA ILE A 26 -10.57 17.05 -7.53
C ILE A 26 -9.07 17.26 -7.33
N HIS A 27 -8.24 16.43 -7.95
CA HIS A 27 -6.79 16.57 -7.93
C HIS A 27 -6.23 17.50 -9.03
N GLY A 28 -7.09 18.28 -9.70
CA GLY A 28 -6.68 19.32 -10.65
C GLY A 28 -6.30 18.81 -12.03
N TYR A 29 -6.54 17.54 -12.35
CA TYR A 29 -6.25 17.01 -13.68
C TYR A 29 -7.33 17.43 -14.68
N THR A 30 -6.90 18.01 -15.80
CA THR A 30 -7.74 18.19 -17.00
C THR A 30 -7.36 17.18 -18.09
N LYS A 31 -6.13 16.66 -18.02
CA LYS A 31 -5.57 15.62 -18.90
C LYS A 31 -4.60 14.76 -18.09
N VAL A 32 -4.43 13.51 -18.48
CA VAL A 32 -3.38 12.63 -17.94
C VAL A 32 -2.47 12.22 -19.09
N LYS A 33 -1.18 12.58 -19.02
CA LYS A 33 -0.21 12.35 -20.12
C LYS A 33 -0.71 12.86 -21.48
N GLY A 34 -1.33 14.04 -21.49
CA GLY A 34 -1.91 14.65 -22.69
C GLY A 34 -3.28 14.09 -23.13
N ILE A 35 -3.78 13.02 -22.50
CA ILE A 35 -5.06 12.40 -22.81
C ILE A 35 -6.19 13.12 -22.04
N PRO A 36 -7.24 13.64 -22.72
CA PRO A 36 -8.39 14.26 -22.06
C PRO A 36 -9.15 13.28 -21.15
N LEU A 37 -9.74 13.81 -20.07
CA LEU A 37 -10.50 12.99 -19.11
C LEU A 37 -11.64 12.18 -19.75
N GLU A 38 -12.33 12.74 -20.74
CA GLU A 38 -13.38 12.02 -21.48
C GLU A 38 -12.83 10.79 -22.22
N THR A 39 -11.64 10.93 -22.82
CA THR A 39 -10.95 9.81 -23.46
C THR A 39 -10.49 8.79 -22.43
N ILE A 40 -10.01 9.21 -21.27
CA ILE A 40 -9.65 8.30 -20.16
C ILE A 40 -10.88 7.51 -19.70
N ARG A 41 -12.02 8.19 -19.50
CA ARG A 41 -13.28 7.55 -19.13
C ARG A 41 -13.70 6.51 -20.16
N LEU A 42 -13.60 6.85 -21.44
CA LEU A 42 -13.92 5.94 -22.55
C LEU A 42 -13.03 4.69 -22.52
N LEU A 43 -11.71 4.87 -22.46
CA LEU A 43 -10.74 3.77 -22.40
C LEU A 43 -10.96 2.88 -21.16
N ALA A 44 -11.19 3.50 -20.01
CA ALA A 44 -11.52 2.80 -18.77
C ALA A 44 -12.82 1.98 -18.90
N SER A 45 -13.81 2.54 -19.59
CA SER A 45 -15.09 1.85 -19.84
C SER A 45 -14.90 0.62 -20.71
N ILE A 46 -14.05 0.69 -21.73
CA ILE A 46 -13.73 -0.46 -22.60
C ILE A 46 -13.08 -1.56 -21.76
N VAL A 47 -12.09 -1.22 -20.92
CA VAL A 47 -11.39 -2.20 -20.07
C VAL A 47 -12.33 -2.87 -19.06
N LEU A 48 -13.31 -2.14 -18.50
CA LEU A 48 -14.25 -2.72 -17.54
C LEU A 48 -15.37 -3.53 -18.20
N LYS A 49 -15.97 -3.00 -19.26
CA LYS A 49 -17.20 -3.53 -19.84
C LYS A 49 -16.96 -4.59 -20.88
N GLU A 50 -15.89 -4.48 -21.67
CA GLU A 50 -15.55 -5.47 -22.70
C GLU A 50 -14.77 -6.66 -22.12
N ASN A 51 -14.95 -6.93 -20.83
CA ASN A 51 -14.34 -8.07 -20.17
C ASN A 51 -15.18 -9.34 -20.36
N VAL A 52 -14.77 -10.15 -21.34
CA VAL A 52 -15.37 -11.44 -21.68
C VAL A 52 -14.44 -12.59 -21.32
N PHE A 53 -15.00 -13.70 -20.83
CA PHE A 53 -14.26 -14.89 -20.47
C PHE A 53 -15.02 -16.16 -20.87
N VAL A 54 -14.30 -17.28 -20.97
CA VAL A 54 -14.88 -18.57 -21.31
C VAL A 54 -14.95 -19.46 -20.09
N TYR A 55 -16.16 -19.90 -19.73
CA TYR A 55 -16.37 -20.88 -18.67
C TYR A 55 -17.33 -21.97 -19.15
N GLY A 56 -16.97 -23.24 -18.96
CA GLY A 56 -17.82 -24.37 -19.36
C GLY A 56 -18.21 -24.37 -20.84
N LYS A 57 -17.29 -23.94 -21.74
CA LYS A 57 -17.53 -23.77 -23.20
C LYS A 57 -18.57 -22.69 -23.55
N LYS A 58 -18.93 -21.81 -22.62
CA LYS A 58 -19.76 -20.63 -22.87
C LYS A 58 -18.93 -19.37 -22.76
N ILE A 59 -19.29 -18.36 -23.54
CA ILE A 59 -18.70 -17.02 -23.45
C ILE A 59 -19.62 -16.21 -22.54
N ASP A 60 -19.07 -15.72 -21.43
CA ASP A 60 -19.76 -14.89 -20.46
C ASP A 60 -19.10 -13.50 -20.40
N GLN A 61 -19.90 -12.47 -20.15
CA GLN A 61 -19.44 -11.09 -19.99
C GLN A 61 -19.58 -10.66 -18.54
N GLN A 62 -18.55 -10.03 -17.99
CA GLN A 62 -18.59 -9.49 -16.64
C GLN A 62 -19.35 -8.16 -16.61
N VAL A 63 -20.54 -8.17 -16.01
CA VAL A 63 -21.42 -6.99 -15.89
C VAL A 63 -21.24 -6.20 -14.58
N LEU A 64 -20.56 -6.79 -13.59
CA LEU A 64 -20.28 -6.18 -12.29
C LEU A 64 -18.83 -6.43 -11.89
N GLY A 65 -18.19 -5.41 -11.33
CA GLY A 65 -16.77 -5.45 -10.99
C GLY A 65 -15.86 -5.31 -12.21
N GLY A 66 -14.60 -5.69 -12.03
CA GLY A 66 -13.64 -5.84 -13.11
C GLY A 66 -12.90 -7.18 -13.05
N ALA A 67 -12.08 -7.45 -14.06
CA ALA A 67 -11.33 -8.69 -14.16
C ALA A 67 -10.42 -8.88 -12.94
N MET A 68 -10.49 -10.04 -12.28
CA MET A 68 -9.49 -10.40 -11.27
C MET A 68 -8.10 -10.44 -11.91
N GLY A 69 -7.12 -9.83 -11.26
CA GLY A 69 -5.75 -9.73 -11.79
C GLY A 69 -5.51 -8.55 -12.74
N SER A 70 -6.55 -7.79 -13.11
CA SER A 70 -6.37 -6.52 -13.83
C SER A 70 -5.76 -5.46 -12.92
N SER A 71 -4.59 -4.95 -13.29
CA SER A 71 -3.93 -3.84 -12.61
C SER A 71 -4.82 -2.59 -12.60
N PHE A 72 -5.60 -2.36 -13.66
CA PHE A 72 -6.51 -1.23 -13.73
C PHE A 72 -7.69 -1.39 -12.76
N THR A 73 -8.26 -2.59 -12.64
CA THR A 73 -9.34 -2.85 -11.67
C THR A 73 -8.86 -2.62 -10.24
N LEU A 74 -7.61 -2.95 -9.91
CA LEU A 74 -7.00 -2.62 -8.63
C LEU A 74 -6.93 -1.10 -8.38
N THR A 75 -6.47 -0.33 -9.37
CA THR A 75 -6.43 1.13 -9.27
C THR A 75 -7.83 1.72 -9.09
N LEU A 76 -8.79 1.25 -9.88
CA LEU A 76 -10.16 1.74 -9.82
C LEU A 76 -10.84 1.40 -8.49
N ALA A 77 -10.62 0.20 -7.95
CA ALA A 77 -11.08 -0.20 -6.63
C ALA A 77 -10.57 0.74 -5.54
N ASN A 78 -9.28 1.10 -5.58
CA ASN A 78 -8.70 2.01 -4.62
C ASN A 78 -9.29 3.43 -4.70
N ILE A 79 -9.58 3.91 -5.90
CA ILE A 79 -10.23 5.21 -6.13
C ILE A 79 -11.69 5.19 -5.66
N PHE A 80 -12.42 4.10 -5.93
CA PHE A 80 -13.77 3.92 -5.42
C PHE A 80 -13.79 3.96 -3.88
N MET A 81 -12.88 3.21 -3.26
CA MET A 81 -12.75 3.16 -1.81
C MET A 81 -12.30 4.49 -1.21
N TRP A 82 -11.49 5.29 -1.91
CA TRP A 82 -11.14 6.64 -1.48
C TRP A 82 -12.39 7.52 -1.25
N LYS A 83 -13.39 7.42 -2.13
CA LYS A 83 -14.66 8.14 -1.96
C LYS A 83 -15.51 7.52 -0.84
N TRP A 84 -15.69 6.21 -0.85
CA TRP A 84 -16.54 5.51 0.13
C TRP A 84 -16.04 5.69 1.58
N GLN A 85 -14.73 5.63 1.81
CA GLN A 85 -14.15 5.66 3.16
C GLN A 85 -14.03 7.06 3.76
N LYS A 86 -14.33 8.11 2.99
CA LYS A 86 -14.04 9.52 3.32
C LYS A 86 -14.55 9.93 4.70
N GLU A 87 -15.76 9.51 5.07
CA GLU A 87 -16.35 9.85 6.36
C GLU A 87 -15.70 9.09 7.53
N LEU A 88 -15.27 7.84 7.34
CA LEU A 88 -14.51 7.12 8.36
C LEU A 88 -13.16 7.77 8.61
N VAL A 89 -12.41 8.06 7.54
CA VAL A 89 -11.10 8.72 7.62
C VAL A 89 -11.21 10.07 8.32
N ARG A 90 -12.14 10.92 7.87
CA ARG A 90 -12.37 12.24 8.46
C ARG A 90 -12.68 12.16 9.97
N ARG A 91 -13.45 11.16 10.40
CA ARG A 91 -13.75 10.95 11.82
C ARG A 91 -12.49 10.61 12.60
N GLN A 92 -11.70 9.67 12.09
CA GLN A 92 -10.47 9.21 12.72
C GLN A 92 -9.45 10.35 12.85
N ASP A 93 -9.30 11.16 11.79
CA ASP A 93 -8.43 12.34 11.79
C ASP A 93 -8.83 13.35 12.88
N MET A 94 -10.13 13.64 13.02
CA MET A 94 -10.62 14.58 14.03
C MET A 94 -10.41 14.10 15.47
N THR A 95 -10.38 12.78 15.69
CA THR A 95 -10.22 12.19 17.03
C THR A 95 -8.78 11.78 17.34
N GLY A 96 -7.84 11.97 16.42
CA GLY A 96 -6.47 11.50 16.54
C GLY A 96 -6.36 9.96 16.59
N GLU A 97 -7.35 9.27 16.02
CA GLU A 97 -7.36 7.81 15.92
C GLU A 97 -6.75 7.40 14.56
N TYR A 98 -6.19 6.20 14.50
CA TYR A 98 -5.56 5.66 13.30
C TYR A 98 -6.59 5.00 12.37
N TYR A 99 -6.50 5.32 11.07
CA TYR A 99 -7.12 4.58 9.98
C TYR A 99 -6.07 4.20 8.94
N GLY A 100 -6.00 2.91 8.58
CA GLY A 100 -5.13 2.43 7.52
C GLY A 100 -5.82 1.35 6.71
N ARG A 101 -5.67 1.42 5.38
CA ARG A 101 -6.22 0.42 4.45
C ARG A 101 -5.10 -0.13 3.57
N TYR A 102 -5.04 -1.44 3.46
CA TYR A 102 -4.25 -2.15 2.46
C TYR A 102 -5.22 -2.92 1.57
N ILE A 103 -5.56 -2.33 0.42
CA ILE A 103 -6.54 -2.91 -0.52
C ILE A 103 -7.91 -3.13 0.16
N ASP A 104 -8.27 -4.37 0.49
CA ASP A 104 -9.51 -4.80 1.12
C ASP A 104 -9.39 -4.86 2.65
N ASP A 105 -8.18 -5.08 3.17
CA ASP A 105 -7.87 -5.09 4.59
C ASP A 105 -7.84 -3.68 5.20
N VAL A 106 -8.66 -3.43 6.22
CA VAL A 106 -8.70 -2.16 6.97
C VAL A 106 -8.38 -2.36 8.45
N PHE A 107 -7.50 -1.50 8.95
CA PHE A 107 -7.20 -1.34 10.37
C PHE A 107 -7.66 0.03 10.85
N MET A 108 -8.34 0.05 12.00
CA MET A 108 -8.84 1.26 12.64
C MET A 108 -8.72 1.12 14.15
N THR A 109 -8.33 2.19 14.83
CA THR A 109 -8.32 2.27 16.29
C THR A 109 -9.58 2.97 16.81
N TRP A 110 -9.95 2.73 18.06
CA TRP A 110 -11.13 3.34 18.65
C TRP A 110 -10.96 3.53 20.15
N ASN A 111 -11.18 4.77 20.62
CA ASN A 111 -10.95 5.20 21.99
C ASN A 111 -12.27 5.45 22.75
N LYS A 112 -13.43 5.18 22.14
CA LYS A 112 -14.75 5.27 22.79
C LYS A 112 -15.30 3.87 23.11
N LEU A 113 -16.53 3.81 23.62
CA LEU A 113 -17.23 2.56 23.89
C LEU A 113 -17.32 1.68 22.63
N GLU A 114 -17.13 0.38 22.80
CA GLU A 114 -17.18 -0.62 21.72
C GLU A 114 -18.52 -0.60 20.97
N ASN A 115 -19.63 -0.38 21.67
CA ASN A 115 -20.96 -0.33 21.05
C ASN A 115 -21.09 0.82 20.05
N ALA A 116 -20.45 1.97 20.31
CA ALA A 116 -20.45 3.10 19.37
C ALA A 116 -19.66 2.76 18.09
N LEU A 117 -18.58 1.98 18.22
CA LEU A 117 -17.84 1.47 17.06
C LEU A 117 -18.71 0.53 16.22
N LYS A 118 -19.40 -0.42 16.86
CA LYS A 118 -20.31 -1.35 16.16
C LYS A 118 -21.37 -0.59 15.37
N GLN A 119 -22.03 0.39 15.98
CA GLN A 119 -23.04 1.22 15.31
C GLN A 119 -22.48 1.95 14.09
N ILE A 120 -21.24 2.49 14.18
CA ILE A 120 -20.62 3.17 13.04
C ILE A 120 -20.32 2.20 11.90
N LEU A 121 -19.80 1.01 12.20
CA LEU A 121 -19.49 -0.01 11.19
C LEU A 121 -20.76 -0.61 10.56
N GLU A 122 -21.81 -0.83 11.36
CA GLU A 122 -23.13 -1.25 10.89
C GLU A 122 -23.77 -0.18 10.00
N ASN A 123 -23.68 1.09 10.39
CA ASN A 123 -24.10 2.20 9.54
C ASN A 123 -23.30 2.25 8.23
N ALA A 124 -21.98 2.06 8.29
CA ALA A 124 -21.12 2.04 7.10
C ALA A 124 -21.50 0.93 6.11
N ASN A 125 -21.98 -0.21 6.62
CA ASN A 125 -22.52 -1.31 5.82
C ASN A 125 -23.80 -1.00 5.04
N THR A 126 -24.44 0.15 5.33
CA THR A 126 -25.63 0.67 4.63
C THR A 126 -25.30 1.74 3.58
N TRP A 127 -24.08 2.29 3.58
CA TRP A 127 -23.71 3.41 2.70
C TRP A 127 -23.76 3.07 1.22
N HIS A 128 -23.51 1.80 0.87
CA HIS A 128 -23.52 1.36 -0.51
C HIS A 128 -24.04 -0.08 -0.62
N PRO A 129 -24.97 -0.40 -1.54
CA PRO A 129 -25.55 -1.74 -1.66
C PRO A 129 -24.53 -2.84 -1.93
N ASN A 130 -23.52 -2.54 -2.77
CA ASN A 130 -22.50 -3.51 -3.20
C ASN A 130 -21.27 -3.61 -2.28
N ILE A 131 -21.11 -2.72 -1.30
CA ILE A 131 -19.97 -2.75 -0.38
C ILE A 131 -20.43 -3.36 0.93
N LYS A 132 -19.75 -4.42 1.36
CA LYS A 132 -20.02 -5.11 2.62
C LYS A 132 -18.74 -5.32 3.40
N LEU A 133 -18.80 -4.98 4.68
CA LEU A 133 -17.71 -5.05 5.64
C LEU A 133 -17.90 -6.27 6.53
N GLU A 134 -16.86 -7.09 6.61
CA GLU A 134 -16.69 -8.07 7.67
C GLU A 134 -15.74 -7.52 8.72
N TYR A 135 -16.20 -7.27 9.94
CA TYR A 135 -15.35 -6.69 10.97
C TYR A 135 -15.13 -7.61 12.16
N LYS A 136 -13.95 -7.46 12.77
CA LYS A 136 -13.58 -8.06 14.05
C LYS A 136 -13.07 -6.96 14.97
N ILE A 137 -13.69 -6.87 16.15
CA ILE A 137 -13.30 -5.94 17.20
C ILE A 137 -12.69 -6.76 18.34
N SER A 138 -11.48 -6.41 18.72
CA SER A 138 -10.75 -7.06 19.80
C SER A 138 -9.60 -6.16 20.25
N LYS A 139 -9.14 -6.36 21.49
CA LYS A 139 -7.89 -5.77 21.97
C LYS A 139 -6.66 -6.41 21.35
N SER A 140 -6.77 -7.64 20.86
CA SER A 140 -5.70 -8.34 20.15
C SER A 140 -6.24 -8.99 18.88
N LEU A 141 -5.69 -8.62 17.73
CA LEU A 141 -6.15 -9.10 16.43
C LEU A 141 -5.01 -9.11 15.39
N PRO A 142 -5.06 -10.02 14.42
CA PRO A 142 -4.15 -9.99 13.28
C PRO A 142 -4.58 -8.93 12.27
N PHE A 143 -3.59 -8.32 11.61
CA PHE A 143 -3.72 -7.48 10.43
C PHE A 143 -2.53 -7.75 9.52
N LEU A 144 -2.78 -8.30 8.33
CA LEU A 144 -1.73 -8.85 7.46
C LEU A 144 -0.86 -9.87 8.23
N ASP A 145 0.46 -9.70 8.20
CA ASP A 145 1.46 -10.53 8.89
C ASP A 145 1.79 -10.04 10.32
N ILE A 146 0.98 -9.12 10.87
CA ILE A 146 1.25 -8.46 12.15
C ILE A 146 0.13 -8.78 13.15
N LEU A 147 0.50 -9.17 14.36
CA LEU A 147 -0.41 -9.28 15.49
C LEU A 147 -0.37 -7.96 16.26
N LEU A 148 -1.51 -7.27 16.25
CA LEU A 148 -1.71 -5.98 16.92
C LEU A 148 -2.36 -6.23 18.27
N THR A 149 -1.76 -5.75 19.35
CA THR A 149 -2.30 -5.88 20.71
C THR A 149 -2.30 -4.53 21.41
N ASN A 150 -3.46 -4.10 21.87
CA ASN A 150 -3.63 -2.93 22.71
C ASN A 150 -3.30 -3.29 24.17
N ILE A 151 -2.19 -2.74 24.67
CA ILE A 151 -1.74 -2.86 26.05
C ILE A 151 -1.99 -1.50 26.72
N ASN A 152 -3.11 -1.37 27.43
CA ASN A 152 -3.47 -0.18 28.21
C ASN A 152 -3.39 1.15 27.41
N GLY A 153 -3.87 1.16 26.18
CA GLY A 153 -3.84 2.32 25.28
C GLY A 153 -2.59 2.42 24.40
N THR A 154 -1.58 1.58 24.63
CA THR A 154 -0.38 1.51 23.79
C THR A 154 -0.51 0.34 22.81
N LEU A 155 -0.35 0.63 21.51
CA LEU A 155 -0.38 -0.40 20.47
C LEU A 155 0.98 -1.13 20.41
N SER A 156 0.96 -2.42 20.74
CA SER A 156 2.09 -3.33 20.64
C SER A 156 1.94 -4.23 19.43
N THR A 157 3.05 -4.55 18.75
CA THR A 157 3.07 -5.29 17.50
C THR A 157 4.01 -6.48 17.59
N SER A 158 3.66 -7.59 16.95
CA SER A 158 4.51 -8.78 16.82
C SER A 158 4.22 -9.49 15.51
N VAL A 159 5.05 -10.47 15.11
CA VAL A 159 4.77 -11.27 13.92
C VAL A 159 3.56 -12.17 14.18
N TYR A 160 2.59 -12.17 13.27
CA TYR A 160 1.45 -13.08 13.34
C TYR A 160 1.74 -14.37 12.57
N HIS A 161 1.56 -15.51 13.22
CA HIS A 161 1.55 -16.83 12.59
C HIS A 161 0.14 -17.39 12.62
N LYS A 162 -0.39 -17.77 11.46
CA LYS A 162 -1.70 -18.41 11.37
C LYS A 162 -1.65 -19.74 12.12
N PRO A 163 -2.58 -20.04 13.05
CA PRO A 163 -2.54 -21.26 13.86
C PRO A 163 -2.50 -22.57 13.05
N ALA A 164 -3.10 -22.57 11.86
CA ALA A 164 -3.15 -23.72 10.97
C ALA A 164 -2.02 -23.73 9.91
N ALA A 165 -1.16 -22.71 9.88
CA ALA A 165 -0.04 -22.69 8.95
C ALA A 165 1.08 -23.56 9.48
N GLU A 166 1.47 -24.57 8.70
CA GLU A 166 2.70 -25.30 8.96
C GLU A 166 3.89 -24.34 8.84
N PRO A 167 4.94 -24.52 9.66
CA PRO A 167 6.18 -23.74 9.58
C PRO A 167 7.00 -24.18 8.36
N TYR A 168 6.41 -24.10 7.17
CA TYR A 168 7.02 -24.51 5.92
C TYR A 168 7.83 -23.35 5.34
N VAL A 169 9.10 -23.60 5.13
CA VAL A 169 9.98 -22.77 4.30
C VAL A 169 10.68 -23.70 3.30
N VAL A 170 11.18 -23.16 2.19
CA VAL A 170 11.88 -23.96 1.17
C VAL A 170 12.90 -24.90 1.84
N PRO A 171 12.71 -26.22 1.80
CA PRO A 171 13.61 -27.19 2.41
C PRO A 171 15.04 -27.08 1.91
N PHE A 172 16.02 -27.23 2.80
CA PHE A 172 17.44 -27.07 2.45
C PHE A 172 17.97 -28.15 1.49
N ILE A 173 17.25 -29.27 1.35
CA ILE A 173 17.60 -30.35 0.43
C ILE A 173 17.34 -30.00 -1.04
N PHE A 174 16.53 -28.97 -1.31
CA PHE A 174 16.24 -28.58 -2.68
C PHE A 174 17.43 -27.91 -3.35
N ASP A 175 17.56 -28.12 -4.66
CA ASP A 175 18.67 -27.62 -5.47
C ASP A 175 18.46 -26.14 -5.85
N HIS A 176 18.50 -25.28 -4.83
CA HIS A 176 18.49 -23.84 -5.01
C HIS A 176 19.87 -23.24 -4.72
N PRO A 177 20.26 -22.15 -5.41
CA PRO A 177 21.50 -21.45 -5.10
C PRO A 177 21.57 -21.02 -3.62
N ARG A 178 22.74 -21.14 -3.00
CA ARG A 178 22.94 -20.81 -1.56
C ARG A 178 22.43 -19.43 -1.16
N HIS A 179 22.55 -18.44 -2.05
CA HIS A 179 22.09 -17.08 -1.77
C HIS A 179 20.56 -17.00 -1.56
N VAL A 180 19.78 -17.90 -2.16
CA VAL A 180 18.32 -17.97 -1.96
C VAL A 180 18.02 -18.34 -0.51
N PHE A 181 18.65 -19.41 -0.02
CA PHE A 181 18.53 -19.84 1.37
C PHE A 181 19.00 -18.78 2.36
N GLU A 182 20.13 -18.11 2.08
CA GLU A 182 20.61 -16.98 2.88
C GLU A 182 19.58 -15.83 2.93
N ASN A 183 18.99 -15.50 1.78
CA ASN A 183 18.02 -14.42 1.67
C ASN A 183 16.73 -14.72 2.44
N ILE A 184 16.22 -15.95 2.37
CA ILE A 184 15.00 -16.34 3.10
C ILE A 184 15.21 -16.11 4.60
N VAL A 185 16.31 -16.61 5.17
CA VAL A 185 16.66 -16.39 6.59
C VAL A 185 16.80 -14.91 6.93
N GLN A 186 17.52 -14.13 6.11
CA GLN A 186 17.69 -12.69 6.33
C GLN A 186 16.35 -11.93 6.26
N THR A 187 15.47 -12.27 5.32
CA THR A 187 14.16 -11.63 5.19
C THR A 187 13.26 -11.94 6.38
N SER A 188 13.28 -13.16 6.91
CA SER A 188 12.57 -13.53 8.14
C SER A 188 13.06 -12.70 9.34
N LEU A 189 14.37 -12.51 9.50
CA LEU A 189 14.93 -11.66 10.56
C LEU A 189 14.55 -10.19 10.40
N ARG A 190 14.63 -9.65 9.17
CA ARG A 190 14.19 -8.26 8.90
C ARG A 190 12.71 -8.08 9.25
N ARG A 191 11.86 -9.06 8.89
CA ARG A 191 10.43 -9.07 9.23
C ARG A 191 10.23 -9.06 10.74
N ALA A 192 10.93 -9.94 11.47
CA ALA A 192 10.87 -10.01 12.92
C ALA A 192 11.18 -8.66 13.58
N ILE A 193 12.27 -8.01 13.17
CA ILE A 193 12.67 -6.72 13.76
C ILE A 193 11.67 -5.61 13.41
N LYS A 194 11.18 -5.56 12.16
CA LYS A 194 10.23 -4.53 11.74
C LYS A 194 8.90 -4.65 12.47
N TYR A 195 8.40 -5.88 12.67
CA TYR A 195 7.06 -6.11 13.20
C TYR A 195 7.00 -6.21 14.73
N SER A 196 8.10 -6.54 15.39
CA SER A 196 8.17 -6.57 16.85
C SER A 196 8.29 -5.16 17.44
N SER A 197 7.40 -4.83 18.38
CA SER A 197 7.46 -3.59 19.17
C SER A 197 8.46 -3.70 20.33
N THR A 198 8.57 -4.89 20.93
CA THR A 198 9.40 -5.14 22.11
C THR A 198 10.53 -6.12 21.81
N PHE A 199 11.63 -5.99 22.55
CA PHE A 199 12.76 -6.91 22.45
C PHE A 199 12.36 -8.36 22.76
N GLN A 200 11.47 -8.56 23.73
CA GLN A 200 10.96 -9.90 24.07
C GLN A 200 10.23 -10.55 22.89
N SER A 201 9.29 -9.83 22.26
CA SER A 201 8.55 -10.35 21.10
C SER A 201 9.48 -10.69 19.93
N PHE A 202 10.52 -9.88 19.73
CA PHE A 202 11.54 -10.15 18.72
C PHE A 202 12.34 -11.42 19.04
N ASN A 203 12.74 -11.61 20.30
CA ASN A 203 13.48 -12.80 20.71
C ASN A 203 12.65 -14.08 20.57
N ASP A 204 11.36 -14.02 20.91
CA ASP A 204 10.45 -15.14 20.74
C ASP A 204 10.30 -15.49 19.25
N GLU A 205 10.10 -14.49 18.39
CA GLU A 205 10.06 -14.69 16.94
C GLU A 205 11.40 -15.21 16.39
N ARG A 206 12.53 -14.71 16.88
CA ARG A 206 13.85 -15.19 16.46
C ARG A 206 14.06 -16.67 16.80
N ARG A 207 13.62 -17.11 17.98
CA ARG A 207 13.68 -18.52 18.36
C ARG A 207 12.76 -19.35 17.46
N TYR A 208 11.55 -18.87 17.21
CA TYR A 208 10.61 -19.50 16.29
C TYR A 208 11.22 -19.67 14.89
N ILE A 209 11.80 -18.60 14.32
CA ILE A 209 12.52 -18.60 13.05
C ILE A 209 13.59 -19.71 13.04
N LYS A 210 14.48 -19.73 14.04
CA LYS A 210 15.55 -20.74 14.09
C LYS A 210 14.98 -22.16 14.12
N SER A 211 13.97 -22.42 14.94
CA SER A 211 13.30 -23.72 15.01
C SER A 211 12.66 -24.12 13.67
N THR A 212 12.00 -23.18 13.00
CA THR A 212 11.40 -23.39 11.68
C THR A 212 12.44 -23.77 10.63
N PHE A 213 13.59 -23.09 10.56
CA PHE A 213 14.63 -23.45 9.60
C PHE A 213 15.28 -24.80 9.92
N LEU A 214 15.51 -25.11 11.20
CA LEU A 214 16.02 -26.43 11.60
C LEU A 214 15.05 -27.56 11.19
N TYR A 215 13.75 -27.34 11.40
CA TYR A 215 12.70 -28.29 10.99
C TYR A 215 12.70 -28.54 9.48
N ASN A 216 13.02 -27.54 8.67
CA ASN A 216 13.11 -27.65 7.21
C ASN A 216 14.52 -28.07 6.71
N GLY A 217 15.36 -28.63 7.60
CA GLY A 217 16.63 -29.28 7.24
C GLY A 217 17.84 -28.34 7.10
N TYR A 218 17.74 -27.07 7.51
CA TYR A 218 18.86 -26.14 7.42
C TYR A 218 19.91 -26.47 8.51
N PRO A 219 21.20 -26.56 8.19
CA PRO A 219 22.23 -26.79 9.20
C PRO A 219 22.29 -25.64 10.23
N SER A 220 22.36 -25.95 11.53
CA SER A 220 22.45 -24.89 12.56
C SER A 220 23.63 -23.94 12.32
N SER A 221 24.79 -24.47 11.91
CA SER A 221 25.97 -23.67 11.61
C SER A 221 25.74 -22.65 10.49
N PHE A 222 24.90 -22.99 9.51
CA PHE A 222 24.50 -22.11 8.41
C PHE A 222 23.59 -20.99 8.91
N ILE A 223 22.56 -21.32 9.70
CA ILE A 223 21.65 -20.35 10.31
C ILE A 223 22.43 -19.37 11.21
N ASP A 224 23.27 -19.90 12.10
CA ASP A 224 24.04 -19.12 13.05
C ASP A 224 25.06 -18.20 12.36
N LYS A 225 25.64 -18.65 11.23
CA LYS A 225 26.50 -17.80 10.38
C LYS A 225 25.73 -16.63 9.80
N ILE A 226 24.51 -16.86 9.28
CA ILE A 226 23.67 -15.79 8.71
C ILE A 226 23.24 -14.82 9.80
N PHE A 227 22.82 -15.33 10.96
CA PHE A 227 22.44 -14.49 12.10
C PHE A 227 23.60 -13.56 12.50
N ARG A 228 24.81 -14.11 12.66
CA ARG A 228 26.02 -13.31 12.94
C ARG A 228 26.25 -12.23 11.89
N LYS A 229 26.27 -12.61 10.60
CA LYS A 229 26.49 -11.69 9.48
C LYS A 229 25.42 -10.59 9.45
N PHE A 230 24.17 -10.93 9.75
CA PHE A 230 23.07 -10.00 9.78
C PHE A 230 23.24 -8.98 10.90
N PHE A 231 23.46 -9.41 12.15
CA PHE A 231 23.62 -8.50 13.29
C PHE A 231 24.90 -7.67 13.23
N SER A 232 26.01 -8.24 12.75
CA SER A 232 27.28 -7.50 12.59
C SER A 232 27.17 -6.31 11.63
N GLY A 233 26.20 -6.33 10.70
CA GLY A 233 25.95 -5.22 9.79
C GLY A 233 25.31 -3.98 10.46
N TYR A 234 24.74 -4.14 11.65
CA TYR A 234 24.00 -3.06 12.34
C TYR A 234 24.58 -2.71 13.72
N ILE A 235 25.38 -3.58 14.32
CA ILE A 235 25.95 -3.38 15.66
C ILE A 235 27.47 -3.23 15.53
N SER A 236 28.01 -2.06 15.87
CA SER A 236 29.46 -1.76 15.81
C SER A 236 30.28 -2.39 16.96
N SER A 237 29.64 -3.08 17.91
CA SER A 237 30.30 -3.60 19.11
C SER A 237 30.99 -4.94 18.86
N ARG A 238 32.25 -5.06 19.33
CA ARG A 238 33.09 -6.28 19.34
C ARG A 238 32.61 -7.36 20.32
N SER A 239 31.30 -7.47 20.59
CA SER A 239 30.78 -8.61 21.34
C SER A 239 30.72 -9.82 20.41
N PHE A 240 31.61 -10.80 20.63
CA PHE A 240 31.71 -12.07 19.90
C PHE A 240 30.47 -12.98 19.98
N LEU A 241 29.37 -12.48 20.54
CA LEU A 241 28.14 -13.23 20.75
C LEU A 241 27.13 -12.93 19.63
N PRO A 242 26.50 -13.96 19.02
CA PRO A 242 25.57 -13.82 17.90
C PRO A 242 24.19 -13.27 18.33
N PHE A 243 24.13 -12.47 19.39
CA PHE A 243 22.90 -12.11 20.07
C PHE A 243 22.80 -10.58 20.20
N LEU A 244 21.59 -10.08 19.95
CA LEU A 244 21.16 -8.83 20.55
C LEU A 244 21.01 -9.11 22.04
N ASP A 245 21.76 -8.40 22.88
CA ASP A 245 21.79 -8.66 24.32
C ASP A 245 20.97 -7.62 25.11
N ASN A 246 20.57 -6.52 24.48
CA ASN A 246 19.81 -5.48 25.14
C ASN A 246 18.76 -4.80 24.24
N GLU A 247 17.78 -4.18 24.90
CA GLU A 247 16.68 -3.46 24.25
C GLU A 247 17.17 -2.25 23.44
N ALA A 248 18.26 -1.61 23.88
CA ALA A 248 18.84 -0.45 23.20
C ALA A 248 19.37 -0.80 21.80
N GLN A 249 20.10 -1.92 21.65
CA GLN A 249 20.59 -2.40 20.36
C GLN A 249 19.42 -2.80 19.45
N PHE A 250 18.40 -3.45 20.01
CA PHE A 250 17.19 -3.80 19.26
C PHE A 250 16.50 -2.55 18.71
N LEU A 251 16.34 -1.52 19.54
CA LEU A 251 15.71 -0.27 19.13
C LEU A 251 16.55 0.45 18.06
N GLN A 252 17.87 0.50 18.21
CA GLN A 252 18.77 1.07 17.21
C GLN A 252 18.63 0.35 15.85
N MET A 253 18.60 -0.98 15.86
CA MET A 253 18.37 -1.77 14.64
C MET A 253 17.00 -1.52 14.02
N ARG A 254 15.96 -1.42 14.86
CA ARG A 254 14.59 -1.17 14.41
C ARG A 254 14.47 0.21 13.76
N ILE A 255 15.13 1.23 14.30
CA ILE A 255 15.20 2.57 13.70
C ILE A 255 15.93 2.51 12.35
N ALA A 256 17.11 1.87 12.31
CA ALA A 256 17.89 1.73 11.08
C ALA A 256 17.13 1.00 9.96
N LEU A 257 16.37 -0.03 10.30
CA LEU A 257 15.57 -0.81 9.34
C LEU A 257 14.25 -0.15 8.95
N SER A 258 13.63 0.60 9.85
CA SER A 258 12.39 1.34 9.57
C SER A 258 12.65 2.53 8.65
N GLY A 259 13.83 3.16 8.75
CA GLY A 259 14.25 4.22 7.84
C GLY A 259 14.67 3.76 6.44
N GLN A 260 14.78 2.45 6.19
CA GLN A 260 15.12 1.92 4.88
C GLN A 260 13.84 1.63 4.07
N PRO A 261 13.59 2.35 2.96
CA PRO A 261 12.48 2.04 2.08
C PRO A 261 12.64 0.60 1.55
N SER A 262 11.53 -0.13 1.48
CA SER A 262 11.52 -1.42 0.79
C SER A 262 11.90 -1.22 -0.68
N ARG A 263 12.43 -2.26 -1.35
CA ARG A 263 12.80 -2.17 -2.78
C ARG A 263 11.63 -1.69 -3.65
N GLN A 264 10.41 -2.07 -3.31
CA GLN A 264 9.20 -1.58 -3.98
C GLN A 264 8.93 -0.10 -3.67
N GLN A 265 9.03 0.33 -2.42
CA GLN A 265 8.92 1.74 -2.05
C GLN A 265 9.98 2.58 -2.77
N SER A 266 11.24 2.17 -2.79
CA SER A 266 12.29 2.88 -3.54
C SER A 266 12.00 2.94 -5.04
N GLN A 267 11.45 1.87 -5.62
CA GLN A 267 11.05 1.88 -7.04
C GLN A 267 9.86 2.81 -7.30
N VAL A 268 8.89 2.87 -6.38
CA VAL A 268 7.74 3.77 -6.46
C VAL A 268 8.18 5.22 -6.25
N GLU A 269 9.00 5.50 -5.25
CA GLU A 269 9.59 6.82 -4.98
C GLU A 269 10.42 7.30 -6.18
N MET A 270 11.25 6.43 -6.77
CA MET A 270 11.96 6.75 -8.01
C MET A 270 11.00 7.05 -9.16
N ARG A 271 9.96 6.23 -9.36
CA ARG A 271 8.95 6.47 -10.42
C ARG A 271 8.16 7.75 -10.20
N ILE A 272 7.78 8.05 -8.96
CA ILE A 272 7.09 9.30 -8.60
C ILE A 272 8.01 10.48 -8.89
N ALA A 273 9.28 10.41 -8.46
CA ALA A 273 10.28 11.43 -8.73
C ALA A 273 10.45 11.68 -10.24
N THR A 274 10.53 10.62 -11.06
CA THR A 274 10.58 10.77 -12.52
C THR A 274 9.31 11.42 -13.08
N LEU A 275 8.13 11.00 -12.62
CA LEU A 275 6.85 11.56 -13.07
C LEU A 275 6.67 13.04 -12.65
N THR A 276 7.16 13.44 -11.48
CA THR A 276 7.15 14.84 -11.05
C THR A 276 8.09 15.67 -11.90
N THR A 277 9.29 15.18 -12.21
CA THR A 277 10.23 15.89 -13.11
C THR A 277 9.70 15.99 -14.54
N ASP A 278 9.04 14.95 -15.05
CA ASP A 278 8.39 14.97 -16.36
C ASP A 278 7.22 15.98 -16.40
N ASN A 279 6.43 16.05 -15.32
CA ASN A 279 5.33 17.02 -15.20
C ASN A 279 5.85 18.46 -15.06
N GLU A 280 6.93 18.69 -14.31
CA GLU A 280 7.59 20.01 -14.20
C GLU A 280 8.16 20.46 -15.55
N HIS A 281 8.80 19.56 -16.31
CA HIS A 281 9.26 19.85 -17.66
C HIS A 281 8.12 20.18 -18.63
N LEU A 282 6.99 19.45 -18.55
CA LEU A 282 5.79 19.75 -19.35
C LEU A 282 5.18 21.11 -19.00
N ILE A 283 5.19 21.50 -17.73
CA ILE A 283 4.73 22.82 -17.27
C ILE A 283 5.67 23.92 -17.79
N GLU A 284 7.00 23.73 -17.70
CA GLU A 284 7.97 24.68 -18.25
C GLU A 284 7.86 24.83 -19.78
N GLU A 285 7.60 23.75 -20.52
CA GLU A 285 7.37 23.82 -21.97
C GLU A 285 6.06 24.54 -22.31
N LEU A 286 5.02 24.36 -21.50
CA LEU A 286 3.75 25.06 -21.66
C LEU A 286 3.89 26.55 -21.35
N ASP A 287 4.62 26.92 -20.29
CA ASP A 287 4.90 28.31 -19.93
C ASP A 287 5.75 29.00 -21.01
N LYS A 288 6.78 28.33 -21.54
CA LYS A 288 7.58 28.85 -22.67
C LYS A 288 6.74 29.05 -23.93
N LYS A 289 5.81 28.13 -24.24
CA LYS A 289 4.85 28.31 -25.33
C LYS A 289 3.88 29.46 -25.07
N HIS A 290 3.46 29.66 -23.83
CA HIS A 290 2.55 30.75 -23.47
C HIS A 290 3.26 32.11 -23.58
N GLU A 291 4.51 32.22 -23.14
CA GLU A 291 5.35 33.41 -23.31
C GLU A 291 5.60 33.74 -24.79
N PHE A 292 5.89 32.73 -25.63
CA PHE A 292 6.03 32.91 -27.08
C PHE A 292 4.74 33.43 -27.73
N THR A 293 3.58 32.90 -27.32
CA THR A 293 2.27 33.32 -27.83
C THR A 293 1.91 34.75 -27.40
N ILE A 294 2.34 35.18 -26.20
CA ILE A 294 2.14 36.56 -25.70
C ILE A 294 3.07 37.54 -26.41
N GLN A 295 4.30 37.12 -26.78
CA GLN A 295 5.22 37.95 -27.56
C GLN A 295 4.77 38.10 -29.02
N GLU A 296 4.20 37.07 -29.64
CA GLU A 296 3.64 37.18 -31.01
C GLU A 296 2.41 38.10 -31.07
N LYS A 297 1.59 38.18 -30.01
CA LYS A 297 0.47 39.14 -29.91
C LYS A 297 0.89 40.58 -29.61
N LYS A 298 2.17 40.85 -29.35
CA LYS A 298 2.73 42.19 -29.05
C LYS A 298 3.49 42.83 -30.22
N LYS A 299 3.22 42.45 -31.48
CA LYS A 299 3.66 43.25 -32.64
C LYS A 299 2.68 44.42 -32.86
N PRO A 300 3.13 45.69 -32.84
CA PRO A 300 2.24 46.85 -32.95
C PRO A 300 1.71 47.06 -34.37
N ASN A 301 0.40 47.29 -34.47
CA ASN A 301 -0.26 47.85 -35.65
C ASN A 301 0.21 49.31 -35.85
N GLU A 302 1.29 49.51 -36.61
CA GLU A 302 1.50 50.77 -37.31
C GLU A 302 0.59 50.77 -38.54
N PHE A 303 -0.55 51.47 -38.47
CA PHE A 303 -1.22 52.18 -39.59
C PHE A 303 -2.60 52.63 -39.09
N GLN A 304 -2.70 53.88 -38.65
CA GLN A 304 -3.81 54.83 -38.92
C GLN A 304 -3.82 55.94 -37.86
N ASN A 305 -3.18 57.06 -38.21
CA ASN A 305 -3.58 58.38 -37.71
C ASN A 305 -3.25 59.40 -38.81
N LYS A 306 -4.18 59.57 -39.74
CA LYS A 306 -4.28 60.76 -40.59
C LYS A 306 -5.75 61.16 -40.65
N LEU A 307 -5.98 62.43 -40.36
CA LEU A 307 -7.14 63.28 -40.67
C LEU A 307 -8.32 63.24 -39.69
N ILE A 308 -8.28 64.18 -38.73
CA ILE A 308 -9.43 65.05 -38.46
C ILE A 308 -8.88 66.48 -38.32
N ASN A 309 -9.16 67.32 -39.31
CA ASN A 309 -9.33 68.76 -39.17
C ASN A 309 -10.34 69.20 -40.23
N HIS A 310 -11.43 69.80 -39.76
CA HIS A 310 -12.68 70.21 -40.41
C HIS A 310 -13.73 69.12 -40.61
#